data_AF-A0A973FYQ5-F1
#
_entry.id   AF-A0A973FYQ5-F1
#
_cell.length_a   1.000
_cell.length_b   1.000
_cell.length_c   1.000
_cell.angle_alpha   90.00
_cell.angle_beta   90.00
_cell.angle_gamma   90.00
#
_symmetry.space_group_name_H-M   'P 1'
#
loop_
_entity.id
_entity.type
_entity.pdbx_description
1 polymer ?
#
loop_
_entity_poly.entity_id
_entity_poly.type
_entity_poly.pdbx_seq_one_letter_code
_entity_poly.pdbx_strand_id
1 'polypeptide(L)'
;GNSMSAISIALERLFRDMRQQRESVEMKLSLGANYREASDDLFRNAVKAGMIPSINAMMGVGLVFIPGMMSGQILAGTDPLIAIRYQIVVMFMLVGSTAVTSLVVMLIVRRKCFGSGEEILVTHQ
;
A
#
# COMPACT_ATOMS: atom_id res chain seq x y z
N GLY A 1 -3.79 4.43 11.13
CA GLY A 1 -4.51 5.25 10.13
C GLY A 1 -4.00 4.96 8.74
N ASN A 2 -2.89 5.59 8.33
CA ASN A 2 -2.39 5.57 6.95
C ASN A 2 -2.14 4.17 6.35
N SER A 3 -1.50 3.27 7.10
CA SER A 3 -1.24 1.90 6.62
C SER A 3 -2.52 1.07 6.49
N MET A 4 -3.47 1.27 7.41
CA MET A 4 -4.75 0.58 7.37
C MET A 4 -5.58 1.02 6.15
N SER A 5 -5.66 2.32 5.88
CA SER A 5 -6.35 2.84 4.69
C SER A 5 -5.67 2.40 3.39
N ALA A 6 -4.33 2.39 3.33
CA ALA A 6 -3.60 1.92 2.15
C ALA A 6 -3.85 0.43 1.88
N ILE A 7 -3.83 -0.40 2.92
CA ILE A 7 -4.10 -1.85 2.82
C ILE A 7 -5.57 -2.10 2.45
N SER A 8 -6.52 -1.39 3.06
CA SER A 8 -7.94 -1.52 2.71
C SER A 8 -8.21 -1.20 1.24
N ILE A 9 -7.65 -0.11 0.73
CA ILE A 9 -7.81 0.28 -0.69
C ILE A 9 -7.13 -0.74 -1.61
N ALA A 10 -5.93 -1.20 -1.27
CA ALA A 10 -5.23 -2.22 -2.06
C ALA A 10 -6.01 -3.55 -2.09
N LEU A 11 -6.54 -4.00 -0.96
CA LEU A 11 -7.34 -5.23 -0.88
C LEU A 11 -8.64 -5.11 -1.66
N GLU A 12 -9.38 -4.01 -1.47
CA GLU A 12 -10.63 -3.78 -2.19
C GLU A 12 -10.41 -3.73 -3.70
N ARG A 13 -9.33 -3.06 -4.14
CA ARG A 13 -8.94 -3.03 -5.55
C ARG A 13 -8.57 -4.41 -6.08
N LEU A 14 -7.78 -5.18 -5.31
CA LEU A 14 -7.36 -6.52 -5.70
C LEU A 14 -8.57 -7.46 -5.86
N PHE A 15 -9.48 -7.49 -4.87
CA PHE A 15 -10.67 -8.34 -4.95
C PHE A 15 -11.59 -7.94 -6.10
N ARG A 16 -11.76 -6.63 -6.34
CA ARG A 16 -12.53 -6.11 -7.46
C ARG A 16 -11.93 -6.52 -8.80
N ASP A 17 -10.64 -6.31 -8.98
CA ASP A 17 -9.95 -6.60 -10.25
C ASP A 17 -9.87 -8.11 -10.48
N MET A 18 -9.67 -8.93 -9.44
CA MET A 18 -9.73 -10.40 -9.52
C MET A 18 -11.11 -10.91 -9.93
N ARG A 19 -12.18 -10.29 -9.44
CA ARG A 19 -13.56 -10.65 -9.81
C ARG A 19 -13.90 -10.20 -11.23
N GLN A 20 -13.37 -9.06 -11.65
CA GLN A 20 -13.63 -8.47 -12.96
C GLN A 20 -12.81 -9.11 -14.09
N GLN A 21 -11.56 -9.50 -13.82
CA GLN A 21 -10.66 -10.11 -14.80
C GLN A 21 -10.51 -11.61 -14.62
N ARG A 22 -11.47 -12.24 -13.92
CA ARG A 22 -11.46 -13.68 -13.63
C ARG A 22 -11.25 -14.53 -14.89
N GLU A 23 -11.98 -14.23 -15.97
CA GLU A 23 -11.84 -14.95 -17.25
C GLU A 23 -10.43 -14.85 -17.84
N SER A 24 -9.79 -13.67 -17.74
CA SER A 24 -8.42 -13.49 -18.23
C SER A 24 -7.39 -14.25 -17.40
N VAL A 25 -7.60 -14.32 -16.09
CA VAL A 25 -6.76 -15.12 -15.18
C VAL A 25 -6.94 -16.61 -15.46
N GLU A 26 -8.17 -17.10 -15.60
CA GLU A 26 -8.47 -18.50 -15.93
C GLU A 26 -7.94 -18.91 -17.32
N MET A 27 -7.99 -18.01 -18.29
CA MET A 27 -7.39 -18.22 -19.61
C MET A 27 -5.87 -18.38 -19.53
N LYS A 28 -5.17 -17.51 -18.77
CA LYS A 28 -3.72 -17.62 -18.58
C LYS A 28 -3.33 -18.92 -17.86
N LEU A 29 -4.11 -19.33 -16.85
CA LEU A 29 -3.92 -20.61 -16.16
C LEU A 29 -4.12 -21.80 -17.11
N SER A 30 -5.12 -21.73 -18.00
CA SER A 30 -5.40 -22.76 -19.00
C SER A 30 -4.30 -22.87 -20.06
N LEU A 31 -3.57 -21.78 -20.30
CA LEU A 31 -2.38 -21.74 -21.17
C LEU A 31 -1.11 -22.24 -20.47
N GLY A 32 -1.21 -22.70 -19.22
CA GLY A 32 -0.09 -23.20 -18.42
C GLY A 32 0.71 -22.12 -17.69
N ALA A 33 0.23 -20.87 -17.63
CA ALA A 33 0.88 -19.83 -16.85
C ALA A 33 0.75 -20.12 -15.35
N ASN A 34 1.79 -19.79 -14.58
CA ASN A 34 1.74 -19.97 -13.14
C ASN A 34 0.80 -18.94 -12.50
N TYR A 35 0.19 -19.25 -11.35
CA TYR A 35 -0.70 -18.35 -10.61
C TYR A 35 -0.10 -16.96 -10.38
N ARG A 36 1.23 -16.92 -10.18
CA ARG A 36 1.98 -15.69 -9.98
C ARG A 36 1.95 -14.82 -11.21
N GLU A 37 2.15 -15.39 -12.38
CA GLU A 37 2.19 -14.66 -13.65
C GLU A 37 0.78 -14.25 -14.10
N ALA A 38 -0.21 -15.10 -13.83
CA ALA A 38 -1.60 -14.81 -14.15
C ALA A 38 -2.14 -13.61 -13.34
N SER A 39 -1.73 -13.47 -12.07
CA SER A 39 -2.20 -12.43 -11.14
C SER A 39 -1.22 -11.27 -10.89
N ASP A 40 -0.01 -11.28 -11.46
CA ASP A 40 1.04 -10.28 -11.14
C ASP A 40 0.57 -8.85 -11.44
N ASP A 41 -0.05 -8.64 -12.59
CA ASP A 41 -0.51 -7.32 -13.03
C ASP A 41 -1.60 -6.77 -12.10
N LEU A 42 -2.53 -7.64 -11.68
CA LEU A 42 -3.58 -7.30 -10.73
C LEU A 42 -3.01 -6.89 -9.37
N PHE A 43 -2.05 -7.66 -8.85
CA PHE A 43 -1.37 -7.34 -7.60
C PHE A 43 -0.62 -6.01 -7.70
N ARG A 44 0.12 -5.79 -8.79
CA ARG A 44 0.91 -4.57 -8.98
C ARG A 44 0.03 -3.33 -9.08
N ASN A 45 -1.11 -3.43 -9.76
CA ASN A 45 -2.09 -2.35 -9.87
C ASN A 45 -2.78 -2.06 -8.54
N ALA A 46 -3.13 -3.10 -7.78
CA ALA A 46 -3.72 -2.97 -6.45
C ALA A 46 -2.77 -2.27 -5.45
N VAL A 47 -1.47 -2.63 -5.44
CA VAL A 47 -0.45 -1.93 -4.63
C VAL A 47 -0.36 -0.46 -5.01
N LYS A 48 -0.24 -0.17 -6.31
CA LYS A 48 -0.17 1.21 -6.80
C LYS A 48 -1.37 2.00 -6.32
N ALA A 49 -2.59 1.46 -6.47
CA ALA A 49 -3.82 2.11 -6.04
C ALA A 49 -3.83 2.41 -4.53
N GLY A 50 -3.40 1.46 -3.69
CA GLY A 50 -3.31 1.65 -2.24
C GLY A 50 -2.27 2.68 -1.81
N MET A 51 -1.22 2.91 -2.61
CA MET A 51 -0.16 3.88 -2.31
C MET A 51 -0.51 5.32 -2.73
N ILE A 52 -1.43 5.53 -3.68
CA ILE A 52 -1.89 6.86 -4.12
C ILE A 52 -2.22 7.80 -2.95
N PRO A 53 -3.05 7.42 -1.95
CA PRO A 53 -3.35 8.31 -0.84
C PRO A 53 -2.14 8.66 0.03
N SER A 54 -1.19 7.72 0.23
CA SER A 54 0.05 8.00 0.95
C SER A 54 0.94 8.99 0.19
N ILE A 55 1.00 8.87 -1.14
CA ILE A 55 1.75 9.80 -2.00
C ILE A 55 1.08 11.18 -2.00
N ASN A 56 -0.25 11.26 -2.13
CA ASN A 56 -0.98 12.53 -2.09
C ASN A 56 -0.83 13.26 -0.74
N ALA A 57 -0.86 12.52 0.37
CA ALA A 57 -0.60 13.09 1.69
C ALA A 57 0.82 13.66 1.81
N MET A 58 1.81 12.97 1.26
CA MET A 58 3.21 13.44 1.24
C MET A 58 3.38 14.69 0.36
N MET A 59 2.76 14.72 -0.83
CA MET A 59 2.76 15.90 -1.71
C MET A 59 2.07 17.10 -1.05
N GLY A 60 0.97 16.88 -0.32
CA GLY A 60 0.27 17.95 0.41
C GLY A 60 1.14 18.62 1.48
N VAL A 61 1.99 17.86 2.17
CA VAL A 61 2.96 18.41 3.12
C VAL A 61 4.09 19.16 2.39
N GLY A 62 4.54 18.67 1.24
CA GLY A 62 5.58 19.34 0.43
C GLY A 62 5.13 20.63 -0.26
N LEU A 63 3.84 20.77 -0.56
CA LEU A 63 3.28 21.91 -1.30
C LEU A 63 2.55 22.95 -0.44
N VAL A 64 1.86 22.53 0.63
CA VAL A 64 0.84 23.39 1.28
C VAL A 64 0.91 23.44 2.81
N PHE A 65 1.50 22.45 3.49
CA PHE A 65 1.41 22.38 4.95
C PHE A 65 2.77 22.44 5.65
N ILE A 66 2.93 23.45 6.51
CA ILE A 66 3.68 23.27 7.75
C ILE A 66 2.78 22.38 8.64
N PRO A 67 3.07 21.09 8.81
CA PRO A 67 2.23 20.19 9.59
C PRO A 67 2.09 20.72 11.02
N GLY A 68 0.91 20.60 11.62
CA GLY A 68 0.53 21.30 12.86
C GLY A 68 1.45 21.08 14.08
N MET A 69 2.27 20.03 14.09
CA MET A 69 3.31 19.82 15.11
C MET A 69 4.50 20.80 14.92
N MET A 70 4.85 21.10 13.68
CA MET A 70 5.94 22.00 13.33
C MET A 70 5.55 23.46 13.58
N SER A 71 4.30 23.87 13.30
CA SER A 71 3.80 25.19 13.73
C SER A 71 3.67 25.29 15.26
N GLY A 72 3.27 24.21 15.95
CA GLY A 72 3.24 24.14 17.41
C GLY A 72 4.61 24.29 18.07
N GLN A 73 5.66 23.67 17.51
CA GLN A 73 7.04 23.83 17.97
C GLN A 73 7.59 25.24 17.66
N ILE A 74 7.25 25.82 16.51
CA ILE A 74 7.66 27.19 16.19
C ILE A 74 6.98 28.20 17.13
N LEU A 75 5.70 28.02 17.44
CA LEU A 75 4.96 28.85 18.40
C LEU A 75 5.44 28.67 19.86
N ALA A 76 6.03 27.51 20.19
CA ALA A 76 6.62 27.22 21.49
C ALA A 76 8.06 27.77 21.66
N GLY A 77 8.60 28.47 20.66
CA GLY A 77 9.93 29.11 20.74
C GLY A 77 11.12 28.20 20.39
N THR A 78 10.86 27.00 19.85
CA THR A 78 11.93 26.13 19.34
C THR A 78 12.39 26.59 17.96
N ASP A 79 13.70 26.50 17.69
CA ASP A 79 14.30 26.90 16.42
C ASP A 79 13.56 26.24 15.23
N PRO A 80 12.97 27.02 14.31
CA PRO A 80 12.19 26.51 13.17
C PRO A 80 13.02 25.56 12.30
N LEU A 81 14.34 25.77 12.23
CA LEU A 81 15.25 24.92 11.47
C LEU A 81 15.36 23.50 12.06
N ILE A 82 15.25 23.36 13.38
CA ILE A 82 15.25 22.06 14.07
C ILE A 82 13.91 21.35 13.87
N ALA A 83 12.79 22.09 14.01
CA ALA A 83 11.45 21.56 13.82
C ALA A 83 11.25 20.97 12.40
N ILE A 84 11.76 21.65 11.36
CA ILE A 84 11.71 21.16 9.96
C ILE A 84 12.47 19.84 9.79
N ARG A 85 13.70 19.77 10.31
CA ARG A 85 14.54 18.56 10.16
C ARG A 85 13.90 17.35 10.82
N TYR A 86 13.39 17.50 12.04
CA TYR A 86 12.68 16.43 12.73
C TYR A 86 11.42 15.99 11.97
N GLN A 87 10.65 16.95 11.45
CA GLN A 87 9.42 16.64 10.71
C GLN A 87 9.69 15.83 9.43
N ILE A 88 10.76 16.15 8.69
CA ILE A 88 11.17 15.40 7.50
C ILE A 88 11.56 13.96 7.89
N VAL A 89 12.35 13.79 8.96
CA VAL A 89 12.75 12.46 9.45
C VAL A 89 11.53 11.63 9.87
N VAL A 90 10.57 12.23 10.58
CA VAL A 90 9.33 11.54 10.98
C VAL A 90 8.49 11.14 9.76
N MET A 91 8.40 12.00 8.74
CA MET A 91 7.72 11.65 7.48
C MET A 91 8.37 10.46 6.78
N PHE A 92 9.70 10.44 6.66
CA PHE A 92 10.42 9.30 6.09
C PHE A 92 10.22 8.03 6.92
N MET A 93 10.23 8.13 8.24
CA MET A 93 10.03 6.99 9.14
C MET A 93 8.61 6.42 9.03
N LEU A 94 7.58 7.27 8.95
CA LEU A 94 6.20 6.86 8.75
C LEU A 94 6.00 6.19 7.39
N VAL A 95 6.58 6.75 6.33
CA VAL A 95 6.47 6.22 4.97
C VAL A 95 7.24 4.90 4.86
N GLY A 96 8.46 4.84 5.40
CA GLY A 96 9.28 3.62 5.44
C GLY A 96 8.57 2.50 6.21
N SER A 97 8.02 2.80 7.39
CA SER A 97 7.22 1.85 8.17
C SER A 97 5.99 1.38 7.40
N THR A 98 5.27 2.28 6.73
CA THR A 98 4.11 1.92 5.91
C THR A 98 4.50 1.05 4.71
N ALA A 99 5.60 1.37 4.02
CA ALA A 99 6.10 0.60 2.90
C ALA A 99 6.51 -0.82 3.30
N VAL A 100 7.29 -0.95 4.38
CA VAL A 100 7.72 -2.24 4.93
C VAL A 100 6.51 -3.06 5.38
N THR A 101 5.57 -2.44 6.11
CA THR A 101 4.35 -3.13 6.58
C THR A 101 3.51 -3.62 5.40
N SER A 102 3.28 -2.79 4.40
CA SER A 102 2.51 -3.16 3.20
C SER A 102 3.19 -4.29 2.42
N LEU A 103 4.52 -4.27 2.27
CA LEU A 103 5.28 -5.35 1.63
C LEU A 103 5.18 -6.67 2.40
N VAL A 104 5.37 -6.63 3.72
CA VAL A 104 5.29 -7.83 4.57
C VAL A 104 3.89 -8.42 4.55
N VAL A 105 2.86 -7.58 4.71
CA VAL A 105 1.46 -8.03 4.66
C VAL A 105 1.13 -8.62 3.29
N MET A 106 1.56 -7.99 2.19
CA MET A 106 1.31 -8.50 0.86
C MET A 106 2.03 -9.83 0.59
N LEU A 107 3.25 -10.02 1.11
CA LEU A 107 3.96 -11.30 1.02
C LEU A 107 3.26 -12.40 1.82
N ILE A 108 2.75 -12.08 3.02
CA ILE A 108 1.99 -13.02 3.85
C ILE A 108 0.67 -13.37 3.19
N VAL A 109 -0.08 -12.39 2.69
CA VAL A 109 -1.34 -12.60 1.96
C VAL A 109 -1.10 -13.41 0.69
N ARG A 110 -0.04 -13.13 -0.07
CA ARG A 110 0.33 -13.93 -1.24
C ARG A 110 0.66 -15.39 -0.88
N ARG A 111 1.27 -15.64 0.28
CA ARG A 111 1.50 -17.00 0.82
C ARG A 111 0.23 -17.66 1.37
N LYS A 112 -0.71 -16.88 1.88
CA LYS A 112 -1.97 -17.36 2.48
C LYS A 112 -3.06 -17.61 1.42
N CYS A 113 -3.13 -16.80 0.36
CA CYS A 113 -4.03 -17.01 -0.78
C CYS A 113 -3.59 -18.18 -1.67
N PHE A 114 -2.29 -18.49 -1.69
CA PHE A 114 -1.70 -19.58 -2.46
C PHE A 114 -0.93 -20.50 -1.49
N GLY A 115 -1.67 -21.38 -0.82
CA GLY A 115 -1.06 -22.50 -0.08
C GLY A 115 -0.33 -23.46 -1.02
N SER A 116 0.44 -24.41 -0.47
CA SER A 116 1.30 -25.38 -1.18
C SER A 116 0.61 -26.31 -2.21
N GLY A 117 -0.63 -26.04 -2.59
CA GLY A 117 -1.41 -26.82 -3.56
C GLY A 117 -1.88 -26.05 -4.79
N GLU A 118 -1.40 -24.83 -5.08
CA GLU A 118 -1.80 -24.06 -6.28
C GLU A 118 -3.31 -23.79 -6.43
N GLU A 119 -4.12 -23.98 -5.38
CA GLU A 119 -5.55 -23.65 -5.38
C GLU A 119 -5.82 -22.30 -4.70
N ILE A 120 -6.68 -21.50 -5.35
CA ILE A 120 -7.15 -20.20 -4.87
C ILE A 120 -8.14 -20.46 -3.72
N LEU A 121 -7.70 -20.26 -2.47
CA LEU A 121 -8.51 -20.43 -1.25
C LEU A 121 -9.51 -19.27 -1.01
N VAL A 122 -9.92 -18.54 -2.05
CA VAL A 122 -11.05 -17.59 -1.96
C VAL A 122 -12.34 -18.34 -2.23
N THR A 123 -12.66 -19.29 -1.36
CA THR A 123 -13.96 -19.96 -1.28
C THR A 123 -14.39 -19.90 0.18
N HIS A 124 -15.55 -19.28 0.43
CA HIS A 124 -16.18 -18.94 1.72
C HIS A 124 -15.69 -17.68 2.45
N GLN A 125 -16.18 -16.51 2.00
CA GLN A 125 -17.30 -15.84 2.69
C GLN A 125 -17.93 -14.74 1.82
#